data_AF-A0A7C1ZGP7-F1
#
_entry.id   AF-A0A7C1ZGP7-F1
#
_cell.length_a   1.000
_cell.length_b   1.000
_cell.length_c   1.000
_cell.angle_alpha   90.00
_cell.angle_beta   90.00
_cell.angle_gamma   90.00
#
_symmetry.space_group_name_H-M   'P 1'
#
loop_
_entity.id
_entity.type
_entity.pdbx_description
1 polymer ?
#
loop_
_entity_poly.entity_id
_entity_poly.type
_entity_poly.pdbx_seq_one_letter_code
_entity_poly.pdbx_strand_id
1 'polypeptide(L)'
;MFKPLVNPLQGLKIIEDKSLTIPDGTITVTRSWKERLFTRPWKPWVATKEIFNIIPNPELFYIKDRGIVLAHPVTAKRLYDELVNELEK
;
A
#
# COMPACT_ATOMS: atom_id res chain seq x y z
N MET A 1 5.60 2.93 -13.79
CA MET A 1 6.89 2.41 -14.30
C MET A 1 7.46 1.49 -13.22
N PHE A 2 7.47 0.19 -13.46
CA PHE A 2 7.97 -0.81 -12.50
C PHE A 2 9.50 -0.77 -12.50
N LYS A 3 10.13 -0.62 -11.33
CA LYS A 3 11.59 -0.69 -11.19
C LYS A 3 11.94 -2.04 -10.55
N PRO A 4 12.54 -2.98 -11.30
CA PRO A 4 13.01 -4.21 -10.70
C PRO A 4 14.27 -3.91 -9.86
N LEU A 5 14.23 -4.24 -8.57
CA LEU A 5 15.42 -4.30 -7.72
C LEU A 5 16.02 -5.69 -7.86
N VAL A 6 17.30 -5.77 -8.26
CA VAL A 6 18.02 -7.03 -8.41
C VAL A 6 18.74 -7.32 -7.08
N ASN A 7 18.22 -8.23 -6.25
CA ASN A 7 18.93 -8.82 -5.10
C ASN A 7 18.13 -9.98 -4.42
N PRO A 8 18.72 -10.75 -3.49
CA PRO A 8 19.45 -12.01 -3.62
C PRO A 8 18.55 -13.28 -3.48
N LEU A 9 17.26 -13.19 -3.82
CA LEU A 9 16.41 -14.38 -3.89
C LEU A 9 16.69 -15.10 -5.20
N GLN A 10 17.35 -16.27 -5.14
CA GLN A 10 17.55 -17.27 -6.20
C GLN A 10 16.60 -17.12 -7.42
N GLY A 11 16.91 -16.24 -8.38
CA GLY A 11 16.13 -16.06 -9.61
C GLY A 11 14.72 -15.46 -9.48
N LEU A 12 14.29 -14.97 -8.31
CA LEU A 12 12.97 -14.36 -8.13
C LEU A 12 12.99 -12.85 -8.39
N LYS A 13 12.04 -12.38 -9.19
CA LYS A 13 11.87 -10.96 -9.53
C LYS A 13 10.81 -10.33 -8.64
N ILE A 14 11.20 -9.44 -7.74
CA ILE A 14 10.25 -8.65 -6.94
C ILE A 14 9.74 -7.48 -7.79
N ILE A 15 8.42 -7.34 -7.87
CA ILE A 15 7.72 -6.22 -8.50
C ILE A 15 6.94 -5.50 -7.42
N GLU A 16 7.29 -4.24 -7.23
CA GLU A 16 6.61 -3.36 -6.30
C GLU A 16 5.37 -2.74 -6.95
N ASP A 17 4.22 -2.85 -6.29
CA ASP A 17 2.99 -2.19 -6.72
C ASP A 17 2.29 -1.46 -5.57
N LYS A 18 2.02 -0.16 -5.77
CA LYS A 18 1.38 0.72 -4.79
C LYS A 18 -0.13 0.49 -4.70
N SER A 19 -0.75 -0.17 -5.69
CA SER A 19 -2.16 -0.55 -5.59
C SER A 19 -2.43 -1.69 -4.61
N LEU A 20 -1.41 -2.44 -4.21
CA LEU A 20 -1.54 -3.56 -3.26
C LEU A 20 -1.77 -3.03 -1.85
N THR A 21 -3.02 -2.69 -1.59
CA THR A 21 -3.47 -2.09 -0.34
C THR A 21 -4.76 -2.74 0.13
N ILE A 22 -4.99 -2.73 1.43
CA ILE A 22 -6.15 -3.32 2.09
C ILE A 22 -6.91 -2.19 2.82
N PRO A 23 -8.25 -2.18 2.80
CA PRO A 23 -9.03 -1.26 3.62
C PRO A 23 -8.88 -1.59 5.11
N ASP A 24 -8.41 -0.63 5.89
CA ASP A 24 -8.21 -0.73 7.34
C ASP A 24 -9.27 0.11 8.10
N GLY A 25 -10.53 -0.26 7.92
CA GLY A 25 -11.65 0.46 8.52
C GLY A 25 -11.83 1.88 7.99
N THR A 26 -12.51 2.72 8.77
CA THR A 26 -12.89 4.08 8.40
C THR A 26 -12.42 5.09 9.43
N ILE A 27 -11.85 6.19 8.95
CA ILE A 27 -11.41 7.31 9.78
C ILE A 27 -12.37 8.48 9.55
N THR A 28 -12.79 9.12 10.63
CA THR A 28 -13.56 10.36 10.59
C THR A 28 -12.62 11.55 10.43
N VAL A 29 -12.71 12.24 9.30
CA VAL A 29 -11.91 13.43 9.00
C VAL A 29 -12.79 14.67 9.00
N THR A 30 -12.29 15.76 9.57
CA THR A 30 -12.97 17.05 9.56
C THR A 30 -12.93 17.67 8.16
N ARG A 31 -14.09 18.13 7.69
CA ARG A 31 -14.23 18.79 6.39
C ARG A 31 -13.87 20.26 6.52
N SER A 32 -13.12 20.77 5.55
CA SER A 32 -12.89 22.21 5.44
C SER A 32 -14.19 22.94 5.06
N TRP A 33 -14.29 24.23 5.38
CA TRP A 33 -15.46 25.05 5.01
C TRP A 33 -15.72 25.06 3.49
N LYS A 34 -14.64 25.07 2.68
CA LYS A 34 -14.72 24.97 1.22
C LYS A 34 -15.36 23.65 0.78
N GLU A 35 -14.92 22.53 1.36
CA GLU A 35 -15.49 21.22 1.05
C GLU A 35 -16.97 21.14 1.45
N ARG A 36 -17.41 21.82 2.51
CA ARG A 36 -18.81 21.87 2.97
C ARG A 36 -19.70 22.67 2.03
N LEU A 37 -19.26 23.88 1.67
CA LEU A 37 -20.01 24.82 0.82
C LEU A 37 -20.24 24.30 -0.60
N PHE A 38 -19.28 23.59 -1.17
CA PHE A 38 -19.33 23.12 -2.56
C PHE A 38 -19.70 21.63 -2.68
N THR A 39 -20.44 21.09 -1.72
CA THR A 39 -20.97 19.71 -1.79
C THR A 39 -22.17 19.58 -2.73
N ARG A 40 -22.33 18.38 -3.33
CA ARG A 40 -23.55 17.98 -4.07
C ARG A 40 -23.99 16.60 -3.60
N PRO A 41 -25.20 16.43 -3.03
CA PRO A 41 -26.16 17.48 -2.64
C PRO A 41 -25.58 18.44 -1.59
N TRP A 42 -26.07 19.68 -1.56
CA TRP A 42 -25.56 20.73 -0.67
C TRP A 42 -25.85 20.42 0.81
N LYS A 43 -24.79 20.24 1.60
CA LYS A 43 -24.84 19.86 3.03
C LYS A 43 -23.77 20.62 3.84
N PRO A 44 -23.89 21.95 4.00
CA PRO A 44 -22.86 22.77 4.62
C PRO A 44 -22.66 22.48 6.13
N TRP A 45 -23.69 21.97 6.80
CA TRP A 45 -23.69 21.68 8.22
C TRP A 45 -23.00 20.35 8.58
N VAL A 46 -22.71 19.50 7.60
CA VAL A 46 -22.02 18.23 7.83
C VAL A 46 -20.51 18.50 7.93
N ALA A 47 -20.01 18.55 9.16
CA ALA A 47 -18.64 18.95 9.47
C ALA A 47 -17.59 17.84 9.29
N THR A 48 -18.02 16.58 9.20
CA THR A 48 -17.15 15.40 9.15
C THR A 48 -17.44 14.54 7.92
N LYS A 49 -16.46 13.76 7.49
CA LYS A 49 -16.63 12.72 6.47
C LYS A 49 -15.87 11.46 6.90
N GLU A 50 -16.43 10.31 6.58
CA GLU A 50 -15.76 9.02 6.74
C GLU A 50 -14.92 8.76 5.49
N ILE A 51 -13.66 8.39 5.69
CA ILE A 51 -12.73 8.00 4.64
C ILE A 51 -12.23 6.60 4.97
N PHE A 52 -12.15 5.72 3.98
CA PHE A 52 -11.50 4.42 4.15
C PHE A 52 -10.02 4.62 4.41
N ASN A 53 -9.52 4.06 5.52
CA ASN A 53 -8.08 3.96 5.71
C ASN A 53 -7.55 2.91 4.73
N ILE A 54 -6.40 3.17 4.13
CA ILE A 54 -5.80 2.27 3.17
C ILE A 54 -4.40 1.94 3.68
N ILE A 55 -4.17 0.68 4.06
CA ILE A 55 -2.88 0.20 4.57
C ILE A 55 -2.20 -0.67 3.51
N PRO A 56 -0.85 -0.65 3.42
CA PRO A 56 -0.08 -1.60 2.64
C PRO A 56 -0.48 -3.05 2.89
N ASN A 57 -0.72 -3.84 1.83
CA ASN A 57 -0.99 -5.26 2.00
C ASN A 57 0.27 -5.96 2.57
N PRO A 58 0.19 -6.65 3.73
CA PRO A 58 1.32 -7.38 4.30
C PRO A 58 1.62 -8.69 3.56
N GLU A 59 0.70 -9.19 2.73
CA GLU A 59 0.85 -10.44 1.99
C GLU A 59 1.70 -10.28 0.73
N LEU A 60 2.36 -11.37 0.35
CA LEU A 60 3.12 -11.51 -0.88
C LEU A 60 2.36 -12.35 -1.89
N PHE A 61 2.17 -11.81 -3.09
CA PHE A 61 1.55 -12.56 -4.18
C PHE A 61 2.62 -13.19 -5.05
N TYR A 62 2.63 -14.52 -5.10
CA TYR A 62 3.61 -15.26 -5.89
C TYR A 62 3.03 -15.76 -7.21
N ILE A 63 3.64 -15.34 -8.32
CA ILE A 63 3.34 -15.86 -9.66
C ILE A 63 4.36 -16.96 -9.96
N LYS A 64 3.97 -18.20 -9.65
CA LYS A 64 4.81 -19.41 -9.78
C LYS A 64 5.41 -19.56 -11.17
N ASP A 65 4.63 -19.29 -12.22
CA ASP A 65 5.04 -19.54 -13.61
C ASP A 65 6.15 -18.60 -14.12
N ARG A 66 6.39 -17.49 -13.41
CA ARG A 66 7.34 -16.46 -13.85
C ARG A 66 8.43 -16.16 -12.81
N GLY A 67 8.38 -16.81 -11.65
CA GLY A 67 9.27 -16.49 -10.53
C GLY A 67 9.12 -15.04 -10.07
N ILE A 68 7.90 -14.48 -10.13
CA ILE A 68 7.65 -13.07 -9.77
C ILE A 68 6.95 -13.01 -8.41
N VAL A 69 7.45 -12.13 -7.54
CA VAL A 69 6.81 -11.77 -6.28
C VAL A 69 6.24 -10.36 -6.42
N LEU A 70 4.94 -10.22 -6.19
CA LEU A 70 4.24 -8.94 -6.15
C LEU A 70 4.03 -8.52 -4.70
N ALA A 71 4.46 -7.30 -4.38
CA ALA A 71 4.40 -6.76 -3.02
C ALA A 71 4.14 -5.27 -3.03
N HIS A 72 3.50 -4.76 -1.98
CA HIS A 72 3.52 -3.31 -1.74
C HIS A 72 4.96 -2.85 -1.44
N PRO A 73 5.42 -1.67 -1.92
CA PRO A 73 6.80 -1.21 -1.70
C PRO A 73 7.26 -1.23 -0.23
N VAL A 74 6.36 -0.88 0.69
CA VAL A 74 6.63 -0.92 2.14
C VAL A 74 6.87 -2.35 2.63
N THR A 75 6.11 -3.31 2.12
CA THR A 75 6.23 -4.74 2.45
C THR A 75 7.48 -5.35 1.81
N ALA A 76 7.77 -5.00 0.55
CA ALA A 76 9.00 -5.39 -0.13
C ALA A 76 10.25 -4.95 0.65
N LYS A 77 10.26 -3.70 1.12
CA LYS A 77 11.37 -3.18 1.92
C LYS A 77 11.59 -3.98 3.21
N ARG A 78 10.51 -4.29 3.95
CA ARG A 78 10.59 -5.11 5.17
C ARG A 78 11.23 -6.47 4.89
N LEU A 79 10.84 -7.12 3.79
CA LEU A 79 11.40 -8.40 3.39
C LEU A 79 12.87 -8.31 3.05
N TYR A 80 13.29 -7.25 2.36
CA TYR A 80 14.71 -7.02 2.09
C TYR A 80 15.50 -6.84 3.39
N ASP A 81 14.98 -6.04 4.33
CA ASP A 81 15.64 -5.81 5.62
C ASP A 81 15.75 -7.11 6.45
N GLU A 82 14.70 -7.95 6.44
CA GLU A 82 14.71 -9.28 7.08
C GLU A 82 15.73 -10.23 6.45
N LEU A 83 15.77 -10.32 5.12
CA LEU A 83 16.72 -11.17 4.40
C LEU A 83 18.18 -10.75 4.63
N VAL A 84 18.45 -9.44 4.69
CA VAL A 84 19.81 -8.93 4.99
C VAL A 84 20.23 -9.35 6.41
N ASN A 85 19.33 -9.20 7.39
CA ASN A 85 19.61 -9.60 8.77
C ASN A 85 19.85 -11.11 8.93
N GLU A 86 19.19 -11.95 8.14
CA GLU A 86 19.45 -13.41 8.14
C GLU A 86 20.80 -13.77 7.53
N LEU A 87 21.26 -13.03 6.52
CA LEU A 87 22.56 -13.26 5.87
C LEU A 87 23.76 -12.78 6.70
N GLU A 88 23.54 -11.82 7.61
CA GLU A 88 24.57 -11.29 8.51
C GLU A 88 24.74 -12.11 9.83
N LYS A 89 23.88 -13.11 10.05
CA LYS A 89 23.98 -14.05 11.19
C LYS A 89 24.74 -15.32 10.83
#